data_AF-A0A6F8YHN6-F1
#
_entry.id   AF-A0A6F8YHN6-F1
#
_cell.length_a   1.000
_cell.length_b   1.000
_cell.length_c   1.000
_cell.angle_alpha   90.00
_cell.angle_beta   90.00
_cell.angle_gamma   90.00
#
_symmetry.space_group_name_H-M   'P 1'
#
loop_
_entity.id
_entity.type
_entity.pdbx_description
1 polymer ?
#
loop_
_entity_poly.entity_id
_entity_poly.type
_entity_poly.pdbx_seq_one_letter_code
_entity_poly.pdbx_strand_id
1 'polypeptide(L)'
;MTEPLLGGGHRPARRVGLAVAILAALALVCCGGGVGSYLLTGDGGTDESLFNNAFGCGEGGVVDASKRMPSVGAYGEAQIRNAAIIVNVGADMRVPFRGWVVAVATAMQESTLSNLPHLGANNDHDSVGLFQQRPSQGWGSAKQLQDPKYASRKFYEKLVTIEGGSRWR
;
A
#
# COMPACT_ATOMS: atom_id res chain seq x y z
N MET A 1 72.97 42.13 1.10
CA MET A 1 72.85 40.84 1.80
C MET A 1 71.37 40.61 2.07
N THR A 2 70.79 39.73 1.23
CA THR A 2 69.66 38.82 1.50
C THR A 2 68.68 39.14 2.64
N GLU A 3 67.45 39.50 2.27
CA GLU A 3 66.26 38.75 2.70
C GLU A 3 66.21 37.46 1.85
N PRO A 4 65.66 36.29 2.27
CA PRO A 4 64.20 36.21 2.48
C PRO A 4 63.61 35.06 3.36
N LEU A 5 62.27 35.07 3.39
CA LEU A 5 61.28 33.98 3.61
C LEU A 5 60.85 33.76 5.08
N LEU A 6 59.56 33.66 5.42
CA LEU A 6 58.43 32.87 4.89
C LEU A 6 57.11 33.55 5.35
N GLY A 7 55.93 33.49 4.73
CA GLY A 7 55.30 32.48 3.89
C GLY A 7 53.84 32.28 4.40
N GLY A 8 52.84 32.18 3.51
CA GLY A 8 51.50 31.70 3.91
C GLY A 8 50.27 32.30 3.22
N GLY A 9 50.26 32.46 1.89
CA GLY A 9 49.05 32.87 1.16
C GLY A 9 48.02 31.74 1.05
N HIS A 10 46.95 31.81 1.83
CA HIS A 10 45.75 30.97 1.67
C HIS A 10 45.03 31.34 0.37
N ARG A 11 45.11 30.48 -0.66
CA ARG A 11 44.54 30.74 -1.99
C ARG A 11 43.00 30.63 -1.95
N PRO A 12 42.24 31.73 -2.15
CA PRO A 12 40.77 31.74 -2.02
C PRO A 12 40.07 30.85 -3.06
N ALA A 13 40.73 30.56 -4.18
CA ALA A 13 40.22 29.69 -5.24
C ALA A 13 39.90 28.25 -4.76
N ARG A 14 40.65 27.73 -3.78
CA ARG A 14 40.38 26.40 -3.19
C ARG A 14 39.10 26.35 -2.36
N ARG A 15 38.75 27.46 -1.69
CA ARG A 15 37.56 27.55 -0.84
C ARG A 15 36.29 27.72 -1.68
N VAL A 16 36.38 28.45 -2.79
CA VAL A 16 35.27 28.62 -3.75
C VAL A 16 34.95 27.30 -4.46
N GLY A 17 35.96 26.54 -4.89
CA GLY A 17 35.76 25.23 -5.53
C GLY A 17 35.07 24.22 -4.61
N LEU A 18 35.43 24.21 -3.31
CA LEU A 18 34.80 23.32 -2.33
C LEU A 18 33.33 23.70 -2.07
N ALA A 19 33.03 24.99 -1.97
CA ALA A 19 31.67 25.47 -1.75
C ALA A 19 30.72 25.16 -2.93
N VAL A 20 31.21 25.30 -4.16
CA VAL A 20 30.45 24.92 -5.37
C VAL A 20 30.20 23.40 -5.42
N ALA A 21 31.19 22.59 -5.06
CA ALA A 21 31.02 21.14 -5.01
C ALA A 21 29.99 20.69 -3.95
N ILE A 22 29.99 21.32 -2.77
CA ILE A 22 29.04 21.01 -1.70
C ILE A 22 27.61 21.40 -2.12
N LEU A 23 27.43 22.59 -2.70
CA LEU A 23 26.11 23.04 -3.18
C LEU A 23 25.57 22.17 -4.32
N ALA A 24 26.43 21.78 -5.26
CA ALA A 24 26.06 20.85 -6.33
C ALA A 24 25.64 19.49 -5.76
N ALA A 25 26.39 18.95 -4.78
CA ALA A 25 26.05 17.69 -4.12
C ALA A 25 24.73 17.78 -3.33
N LEU A 26 24.50 18.88 -2.61
CA LEU A 26 23.25 19.11 -1.87
C LEU A 26 22.04 19.24 -2.79
N ALA A 27 22.18 19.93 -3.93
CA ALA A 27 21.13 20.02 -4.93
C ALA A 27 20.82 18.65 -5.56
N LEU A 28 21.85 17.83 -5.81
CA LEU A 28 21.69 16.46 -6.33
C LEU A 28 21.00 15.54 -5.32
N VAL A 29 21.27 15.71 -4.02
CA VAL A 29 20.59 14.96 -2.95
C VAL A 29 19.15 15.45 -2.75
N CYS A 30 18.92 16.77 -2.82
CA CYS A 30 17.61 17.38 -2.57
C CYS A 30 16.63 17.19 -3.74
N CYS A 31 17.12 17.17 -4.99
CA CYS A 31 16.29 17.00 -6.19
C CYS A 31 16.43 15.62 -6.84
N GLY A 32 17.45 14.84 -6.49
CA GLY A 32 17.71 13.48 -6.99
C GLY A 32 17.51 12.42 -5.91
N GLY A 33 16.49 12.59 -5.05
CA GLY A 33 16.19 11.80 -3.85
C GLY A 33 15.99 10.28 -3.98
N GLY A 34 16.48 9.63 -5.04
CA GLY A 34 16.51 8.18 -5.19
C GLY A 34 17.90 7.59 -5.50
N VAL A 35 18.84 8.36 -6.03
CA VAL A 35 20.11 7.78 -6.54
C VAL A 35 21.07 7.41 -5.40
N GLY A 36 21.01 8.11 -4.27
CA GLY A 36 21.86 7.83 -3.11
C GLY A 36 21.57 6.47 -2.44
N SER A 37 20.32 6.02 -2.48
CA SER A 37 19.91 4.71 -1.95
C SER A 37 20.47 3.55 -2.78
N TYR A 38 20.72 3.79 -4.07
CA TYR A 38 21.13 2.78 -5.05
C TYR A 38 22.53 2.20 -4.79
N LEU A 39 23.41 2.94 -4.10
CA LEU A 39 24.77 2.46 -3.81
C LEU A 39 24.91 1.68 -2.50
N LEU A 40 23.90 1.71 -1.62
CA LEU A 40 23.97 1.05 -0.30
C LEU A 40 23.16 -0.23 -0.20
N THR A 41 22.23 -0.48 -1.13
CA THR A 41 21.48 -1.74 -1.23
C THR A 41 21.66 -2.29 -2.63
N GLY A 42 22.78 -2.95 -2.86
CA GLY A 42 23.01 -3.73 -4.07
C GLY A 42 22.03 -4.91 -4.11
N ASP A 43 20.87 -4.69 -4.73
CA ASP A 43 19.99 -5.75 -5.18
C ASP A 43 19.46 -5.39 -6.57
N GLY A 44 19.78 -6.22 -7.56
CA GLY A 44 19.53 -5.99 -8.99
C GLY A 44 18.08 -6.24 -9.40
N GLY A 45 17.13 -5.64 -8.69
CA GLY A 45 15.71 -5.65 -9.05
C GLY A 45 15.39 -4.54 -10.04
N THR A 46 15.02 -4.91 -11.27
CA THR A 46 14.62 -4.02 -12.37
C THR A 46 13.64 -2.91 -11.93
N ASP A 47 13.89 -1.69 -12.44
CA ASP A 47 13.27 -0.40 -12.09
C ASP A 47 11.73 -0.32 -12.24
N GLU A 48 11.11 -1.29 -12.90
CA GLU A 48 9.65 -1.45 -13.05
C GLU A 48 8.92 -1.68 -11.72
N SER A 49 9.57 -2.36 -10.77
CA SER A 49 8.94 -2.80 -9.53
C SER A 49 8.68 -1.64 -8.55
N LEU A 50 9.58 -0.67 -8.44
CA LEU A 50 9.43 0.47 -7.53
C LEU A 50 8.33 1.44 -8.00
N PHE A 51 8.21 1.68 -9.31
CA PHE A 51 7.15 2.53 -9.88
C PHE A 51 5.76 1.89 -9.72
N ASN A 52 5.64 0.60 -10.02
CA ASN A 52 4.39 -0.16 -9.86
C ASN A 52 3.95 -0.28 -8.40
N ASN A 53 4.89 -0.47 -7.46
CA ASN A 53 4.58 -0.54 -6.03
C ASN A 53 4.26 0.83 -5.41
N ALA A 54 4.76 1.94 -5.98
CA ALA A 54 4.52 3.28 -5.46
C ALA A 54 3.21 3.92 -6.00
N PHE A 55 2.81 3.61 -7.25
CA PHE A 55 1.67 4.30 -7.89
C PHE A 55 0.72 3.40 -8.71
N GLY A 56 1.05 2.13 -8.94
CA GLY A 56 0.34 1.24 -9.89
C GLY A 56 -0.76 0.34 -9.31
N CYS A 57 -1.51 0.79 -8.30
CA CYS A 57 -2.64 -0.02 -7.79
C CYS A 57 -3.75 -0.13 -8.85
N GLY A 58 -3.90 -1.31 -9.45
CA GLY A 58 -4.97 -1.63 -10.41
C GLY A 58 -4.54 -1.71 -11.88
N GLU A 59 -3.28 -1.42 -12.20
CA GLU A 59 -2.77 -1.42 -13.57
C GLU A 59 -2.40 -2.82 -14.09
N GLY A 60 -2.08 -3.75 -13.17
CA GLY A 60 -1.75 -5.16 -13.46
C GLY A 60 -2.95 -6.08 -13.75
N GLY A 61 -4.18 -5.54 -13.80
CA GLY A 61 -5.40 -6.31 -14.06
C GLY A 61 -5.92 -7.12 -12.86
N VAL A 62 -6.84 -8.05 -13.13
CA VAL A 62 -7.53 -8.86 -12.11
C VAL A 62 -6.56 -9.87 -11.49
N VAL A 63 -6.54 -9.96 -10.16
CA VAL A 63 -5.70 -10.94 -9.44
C VAL A 63 -6.38 -12.32 -9.49
N ASP A 64 -5.68 -13.35 -9.97
CA ASP A 64 -6.24 -14.70 -9.96
C ASP A 64 -6.15 -15.34 -8.56
N ALA A 65 -7.19 -15.13 -7.75
CA ALA A 65 -7.30 -15.65 -6.37
C ALA A 65 -7.37 -17.19 -6.27
N SER A 66 -7.42 -17.92 -7.39
CA SER A 66 -7.34 -19.39 -7.39
C SER A 66 -5.90 -19.91 -7.31
N LYS A 67 -4.93 -19.09 -7.71
CA LYS A 67 -3.50 -19.43 -7.68
C LYS A 67 -2.93 -19.31 -6.26
N ARG A 68 -1.72 -19.85 -6.10
CA ARG A 68 -0.94 -19.70 -4.87
C ARG A 68 -0.65 -18.21 -4.63
N MET A 69 -0.99 -17.72 -3.45
CA MET A 69 -0.70 -16.35 -3.04
C MET A 69 0.62 -16.28 -2.26
N PRO A 70 1.37 -15.16 -2.38
CA PRO A 70 2.51 -14.92 -1.51
C PRO A 70 2.05 -14.71 -0.05
N SER A 71 2.99 -14.84 0.88
CA SER A 71 2.83 -14.29 2.22
C SER A 71 3.42 -12.87 2.25
N VAL A 72 2.76 -11.96 2.96
CA VAL A 72 3.20 -10.56 3.09
C VAL A 72 3.23 -10.19 4.57
N GLY A 73 4.43 -10.00 5.12
CA GLY A 73 4.60 -9.71 6.55
C GLY A 73 3.97 -10.79 7.42
N ALA A 74 3.03 -10.39 8.28
CA ALA A 74 2.29 -11.28 9.18
C ALA A 74 1.10 -12.02 8.52
N TYR A 75 0.80 -11.75 7.24
CA TYR A 75 -0.35 -12.33 6.55
C TYR A 75 0.06 -13.50 5.65
N GLY A 76 -0.54 -14.66 5.89
CA GLY A 76 -0.32 -15.87 5.11
C GLY A 76 -1.19 -15.94 3.85
N GLU A 77 -0.99 -17.02 3.09
CA GLU A 77 -1.62 -17.24 1.78
C GLU A 77 -3.15 -17.03 1.80
N ALA A 78 -3.86 -17.57 2.81
CA ALA A 78 -5.32 -17.46 2.89
C ALA A 78 -5.79 -16.01 3.09
N GLN A 79 -5.06 -15.22 3.86
CA GLN A 79 -5.37 -13.81 4.14
C GLN A 79 -5.10 -12.95 2.92
N ILE A 80 -3.98 -13.18 2.24
CA ILE A 80 -3.66 -12.50 0.98
C ILE A 80 -4.66 -12.86 -0.12
N ARG A 81 -5.13 -14.11 -0.17
CA ARG A 81 -6.21 -14.53 -1.06
C ARG A 81 -7.51 -13.77 -0.80
N ASN A 82 -7.89 -13.58 0.47
CA ASN A 82 -9.07 -12.79 0.81
C ASN A 82 -8.89 -11.31 0.43
N ALA A 83 -7.71 -10.73 0.64
CA ALA A 83 -7.38 -9.38 0.16
C ALA A 83 -7.52 -9.27 -1.37
N ALA A 84 -7.02 -10.25 -2.13
CA ALA A 84 -7.19 -10.30 -3.58
C ALA A 84 -8.67 -10.35 -3.99
N ILE A 85 -9.50 -11.12 -3.28
CA ILE A 85 -10.95 -11.15 -3.53
C ILE A 85 -11.59 -9.78 -3.28
N ILE A 86 -11.25 -9.10 -2.19
CA ILE A 86 -11.76 -7.75 -1.87
C ILE A 86 -11.41 -6.76 -2.98
N VAL A 87 -10.16 -6.78 -3.46
CA VAL A 87 -9.67 -5.90 -4.54
C VAL A 87 -10.39 -6.20 -5.85
N ASN A 88 -10.48 -7.47 -6.24
CA ASN A 88 -11.16 -7.88 -7.48
C ASN A 88 -12.64 -7.47 -7.50
N VAL A 89 -13.35 -7.66 -6.39
CA VAL A 89 -14.76 -7.23 -6.31
C VAL A 89 -14.88 -5.72 -6.43
N GLY A 90 -13.96 -4.96 -5.81
CA GLY A 90 -13.91 -3.51 -5.95
C GLY A 90 -13.65 -3.08 -7.39
N ALA A 91 -12.73 -3.75 -8.08
CA ALA A 91 -12.43 -3.52 -9.49
C ALA A 91 -13.62 -3.84 -10.40
N ASP A 92 -14.28 -4.97 -10.21
CA ASP A 92 -15.49 -5.36 -10.95
C ASP A 92 -16.62 -4.34 -10.78
N MET A 93 -16.73 -3.77 -9.57
CA MET A 93 -17.70 -2.73 -9.24
C MET A 93 -17.26 -1.33 -9.66
N ARG A 94 -16.08 -1.17 -10.26
CA ARG A 94 -15.48 0.12 -10.64
C ARG A 94 -15.36 1.10 -9.46
N VAL A 95 -15.14 0.58 -8.25
CA VAL A 95 -14.80 1.39 -7.10
C VAL A 95 -13.38 1.92 -7.28
N PRO A 96 -13.09 3.22 -7.06
CA PRO A 96 -11.73 3.75 -7.13
C PRO A 96 -10.76 3.07 -6.16
N PHE A 97 -9.47 3.06 -6.50
CA PHE A 97 -8.41 2.38 -5.74
C PHE A 97 -8.44 2.66 -4.23
N ARG A 98 -8.70 3.91 -3.84
CA ARG A 98 -8.73 4.30 -2.42
C ARG A 98 -9.84 3.58 -1.64
N GLY A 99 -10.89 3.11 -2.33
CA GLY A 99 -11.98 2.34 -1.75
C GLY A 99 -11.55 0.90 -1.50
N TRP A 100 -10.70 0.35 -2.35
CA TRP A 100 -10.07 -0.94 -2.12
C TRP A 100 -9.15 -0.90 -0.91
N VAL A 101 -8.36 0.18 -0.78
CA VAL A 101 -7.51 0.42 0.40
C VAL A 101 -8.36 0.44 1.67
N VAL A 102 -9.46 1.21 1.67
CA VAL A 102 -10.40 1.24 2.80
C VAL A 102 -10.96 -0.15 3.10
N ALA A 103 -11.44 -0.88 2.10
CA ALA A 103 -12.02 -2.21 2.30
C ALA A 103 -11.01 -3.22 2.85
N VAL A 104 -9.79 -3.25 2.31
CA VAL A 104 -8.72 -4.12 2.80
C VAL A 104 -8.34 -3.73 4.24
N ALA A 105 -8.16 -2.44 4.52
CA ALA A 105 -7.84 -1.97 5.87
C ALA A 105 -8.96 -2.31 6.88
N THR A 106 -10.22 -2.18 6.49
CA THR A 106 -11.35 -2.60 7.34
C THR A 106 -11.28 -4.10 7.61
N ALA A 107 -11.13 -4.95 6.59
CA ALA A 107 -11.05 -6.39 6.81
C ALA A 107 -9.80 -6.83 7.62
N MET A 108 -8.70 -6.08 7.52
CA MET A 108 -7.54 -6.26 8.40
C MET A 108 -7.90 -5.97 9.86
N GLN A 109 -8.63 -4.89 10.13
CA GLN A 109 -9.01 -4.48 11.48
C GLN A 109 -10.10 -5.39 12.08
N GLU A 110 -11.06 -5.81 11.28
CA GLU A 110 -12.21 -6.61 11.74
C GLU A 110 -11.88 -8.09 11.92
N SER A 111 -10.98 -8.64 11.10
CA SER A 111 -10.72 -10.09 11.13
C SER A 111 -9.30 -10.51 10.81
N THR A 112 -8.36 -9.57 10.70
CA THR A 112 -6.99 -9.85 10.24
C THR A 112 -7.00 -10.54 8.86
N LEU A 113 -7.93 -10.13 7.99
CA LEU A 113 -8.22 -10.73 6.67
C LEU A 113 -8.66 -12.20 6.71
N SER A 114 -9.12 -12.68 7.86
CA SER A 114 -9.63 -14.05 8.02
C SER A 114 -11.14 -14.10 7.79
N ASN A 115 -11.61 -15.09 7.04
CA ASN A 115 -13.05 -15.26 6.83
C ASN A 115 -13.66 -16.06 7.98
N LEU A 116 -14.01 -15.37 9.07
CA LEU A 116 -14.45 -16.01 10.32
C LEU A 116 -15.83 -16.67 10.18
N PRO A 117 -16.05 -17.86 10.75
CA PRO A 117 -17.31 -18.57 10.66
C PRO A 117 -18.40 -17.94 11.52
N HIS A 118 -19.66 -18.11 11.13
CA HIS A 118 -20.78 -17.82 12.02
C HIS A 118 -20.87 -18.89 13.14
N LEU A 119 -20.71 -18.48 14.40
CA LEU A 119 -20.67 -19.38 15.57
C LEU A 119 -22.05 -19.85 16.07
N GLY A 120 -23.12 -19.61 15.30
CA GLY A 120 -24.46 -20.08 15.66
C GLY A 120 -25.04 -19.35 16.89
N ALA A 121 -25.71 -20.10 17.76
CA ALA A 121 -26.31 -19.56 18.99
C ALA A 121 -25.29 -19.03 20.01
N ASN A 122 -24.00 -19.37 19.84
CA ASN A 122 -22.90 -18.88 20.68
C ASN A 122 -22.30 -17.57 20.16
N ASN A 123 -22.86 -16.98 19.10
CA ASN A 123 -22.43 -15.70 18.56
C ASN A 123 -23.26 -14.58 19.21
N ASP A 124 -22.74 -13.97 20.27
CA ASP A 124 -23.39 -12.88 21.02
C ASP A 124 -23.71 -11.65 20.16
N HIS A 125 -23.03 -11.48 19.02
CA HIS A 125 -23.16 -10.33 18.14
C HIS A 125 -23.51 -10.65 16.69
N ASP A 126 -23.84 -11.91 16.34
CA ASP A 126 -24.17 -12.37 14.98
C ASP A 126 -23.21 -11.93 13.85
N SER A 127 -22.00 -11.44 14.16
CA SER A 127 -21.00 -10.99 13.19
C SER A 127 -20.41 -12.16 12.41
N VAL A 128 -20.18 -11.96 11.11
CA VAL A 128 -19.69 -13.01 10.19
C VAL A 128 -18.64 -12.48 9.23
N GLY A 129 -17.67 -13.33 8.91
CA GLY A 129 -16.81 -13.19 7.74
C GLY A 129 -15.78 -12.06 7.83
N LEU A 130 -15.33 -11.60 6.66
CA LEU A 130 -14.20 -10.68 6.50
C LEU A 130 -14.39 -9.31 7.16
N PHE A 131 -15.61 -8.81 7.15
CA PHE A 131 -15.92 -7.45 7.60
C PHE A 131 -16.71 -7.44 8.92
N GLN A 132 -16.82 -8.60 9.58
CA GLN A 132 -17.63 -8.79 10.79
C GLN A 132 -19.05 -8.20 10.63
N GLN A 133 -19.64 -8.41 9.46
CA GLN A 133 -20.97 -7.91 9.10
C GLN A 133 -22.06 -8.68 9.85
N ARG A 134 -23.15 -7.99 10.19
CA ARG A 134 -24.24 -8.55 10.99
C ARG A 134 -25.51 -8.79 10.16
N PRO A 135 -26.03 -10.03 10.04
CA PRO A 135 -27.32 -10.29 9.43
C PRO A 135 -28.46 -9.46 10.01
N SER A 136 -28.49 -9.28 11.33
CA SER A 136 -29.49 -8.48 12.04
C SER A 136 -29.54 -7.01 11.61
N GLN A 137 -28.46 -6.48 11.05
CA GLN A 137 -28.37 -5.10 10.54
C GLN A 137 -28.63 -4.99 9.03
N GLY A 138 -29.09 -6.07 8.40
CA GLY A 138 -29.47 -6.07 6.98
C GLY A 138 -28.29 -6.17 6.02
N TRP A 139 -27.15 -6.69 6.46
CA TRP A 139 -25.99 -6.94 5.58
C TRP A 139 -26.17 -8.16 4.66
N GLY A 140 -27.08 -9.07 5.01
CA GLY A 140 -27.33 -10.33 4.28
C GLY A 140 -27.55 -11.49 5.25
N SER A 141 -27.80 -12.70 4.75
CA SER A 141 -27.84 -13.90 5.61
C SER A 141 -26.44 -14.34 6.03
N ALA A 142 -26.30 -15.04 7.16
CA ALA A 142 -25.01 -15.56 7.62
C ALA A 142 -24.27 -16.38 6.55
N LYS A 143 -25.01 -17.20 5.77
CA LYS A 143 -24.45 -17.98 4.65
C LYS A 143 -23.87 -17.08 3.55
N GLN A 144 -24.54 -15.98 3.23
CA GLN A 144 -24.04 -15.02 2.25
C GLN A 144 -22.82 -14.27 2.78
N LEU A 145 -22.81 -13.87 4.05
CA LEU A 145 -21.68 -13.17 4.66
C LEU A 145 -20.43 -14.04 4.80
N GLN A 146 -20.60 -15.37 4.82
CA GLN A 146 -19.49 -16.32 4.75
C GLN A 146 -18.83 -16.38 3.36
N ASP A 147 -19.50 -15.92 2.30
CA ASP A 147 -18.89 -15.81 0.98
C ASP A 147 -18.10 -14.49 0.88
N PRO A 148 -16.75 -14.53 0.79
CA PRO A 148 -15.92 -13.35 0.67
C PRO A 148 -16.34 -12.40 -0.46
N LYS A 149 -16.83 -12.93 -1.58
CA LYS A 149 -17.26 -12.12 -2.73
C LYS A 149 -18.53 -11.34 -2.42
N TYR A 150 -19.51 -11.99 -1.80
CA TYR A 150 -20.75 -11.34 -1.39
C TYR A 150 -20.50 -10.29 -0.31
N ALA A 151 -19.75 -10.64 0.74
CA ALA A 151 -19.43 -9.73 1.84
C ALA A 151 -18.72 -8.46 1.34
N SER A 152 -17.75 -8.63 0.43
CA SER A 152 -17.04 -7.51 -0.21
C SER A 152 -17.98 -6.65 -1.06
N ARG A 153 -18.84 -7.27 -1.86
CA ARG A 153 -19.82 -6.53 -2.69
C ARG A 153 -20.75 -5.70 -1.83
N LYS A 154 -21.29 -6.27 -0.75
CA LYS A 154 -22.16 -5.57 0.20
C LYS A 154 -21.44 -4.44 0.92
N PHE A 155 -20.17 -4.63 1.29
CA PHE A 155 -19.35 -3.57 1.85
C PHE A 155 -19.24 -2.37 0.91
N TYR A 156 -18.86 -2.61 -0.35
CA TYR A 156 -18.77 -1.54 -1.34
C TYR A 156 -20.10 -0.86 -1.63
N GLU A 157 -21.20 -1.62 -1.76
CA GLU A 157 -22.54 -1.06 -1.94
C GLU A 157 -22.90 -0.06 -0.83
N LYS A 158 -22.53 -0.34 0.42
CA LYS A 158 -22.72 0.61 1.52
C LYS A 158 -21.70 1.76 1.47
N LEU A 159 -20.42 1.47 1.22
CA LEU A 159 -19.35 2.48 1.17
C LEU A 159 -19.65 3.60 0.16
N VAL A 160 -20.14 3.23 -1.04
CA VAL A 160 -20.43 4.22 -2.10
C VAL A 160 -21.60 5.14 -1.75
N THR A 161 -22.52 4.71 -0.90
CA THR A 161 -23.66 5.54 -0.46
C THR A 161 -23.26 6.62 0.53
N ILE A 162 -22.25 6.38 1.37
CA ILE A 162 -21.85 7.29 2.46
C ILE A 162 -21.11 8.53 1.91
N GLU A 163 -20.26 8.38 0.89
CA GLU A 163 -19.46 9.50 0.38
C GLU A 163 -20.11 10.27 -0.79
N GLY A 164 -21.42 10.13 -0.97
CA GLY A 164 -22.20 10.94 -1.93
C GLY A 164 -22.03 10.58 -3.41
N GLY A 165 -21.45 9.42 -3.74
CA GLY A 165 -21.37 8.87 -5.12
C GLY A 165 -20.57 9.69 -6.16
N SER A 166 -20.30 10.98 -5.90
CA SER A 166 -19.55 11.91 -6.75
C SER A 166 -18.06 11.90 -6.43
N ARG A 167 -17.68 11.65 -5.17
CA ARG A 167 -16.28 11.49 -4.79
C ARG A 167 -15.67 10.26 -5.47
N TRP A 168 -16.43 9.17 -5.63
CA TRP A 168 -16.01 7.83 -6.10
C TRP A 168 -16.07 7.56 -7.61
N ARG A 169 -16.22 8.58 -8.47
CA ARG A 169 -16.13 8.42 -9.93
C ARG A 169 -14.78 8.88 -10.45
#